data_AF-A0A519UZ75-F1
#
_entry.id   AF-A0A519UZ75-F1
#
_cell.length_a   1.000
_cell.length_b   1.000
_cell.length_c   1.000
_cell.angle_alpha   90.00
_cell.angle_beta   90.00
_cell.angle_gamma   90.00
#
_symmetry.space_group_name_H-M   'P 1'
#
loop_
_entity.id
_entity.type
_entity.pdbx_description
1 polymer ?
#
loop_
_entity_poly.entity_id
_entity_poly.type
_entity_poly.pdbx_seq_one_letter_code
_entity_poly.pdbx_strand_id
1 'polypeptide(L)'
;MELKDEIGQFAVRIKKMLPQVQNEDLTRNALVMPFIQILGFDPSEVQSEAVLDFGVKKSKKVDYTIMKDGEPTILVECKHHEDSLDIHDSRLSKYFRKTKAKYGLLTNGLVYRFYTEKMVKSKKNQEPLFEFKITDTKAATIAKLIEEHKDYFNVEQKSVAS
;
A
#
# COMPACT_ATOMS: atom_id res chain seq x y z
N MET A 1 6.43 -19.05 -8.24
CA MET A 1 6.18 -18.14 -9.38
C MET A 1 7.04 -16.91 -9.16
N GLU A 2 7.61 -16.30 -10.19
CA GLU A 2 8.44 -15.09 -9.97
C GLU A 2 7.54 -13.87 -9.69
N LEU A 3 8.03 -12.91 -8.88
CA LEU A 3 7.28 -11.70 -8.52
C LEU A 3 6.75 -10.93 -9.75
N LYS A 4 7.57 -10.84 -10.81
CA LYS A 4 7.19 -10.21 -12.08
C LYS A 4 5.98 -10.89 -12.73
N ASP A 5 5.83 -12.20 -12.59
CA ASP A 5 4.73 -12.93 -13.19
C ASP A 5 3.44 -12.74 -12.38
N GLU A 6 3.54 -12.74 -11.04
CA GLU A 6 2.42 -12.41 -10.13
C GLU A 6 1.88 -11.00 -10.43
N ILE A 7 2.78 -10.02 -10.55
CA ILE A 7 2.44 -8.64 -10.91
C ILE A 7 1.77 -8.58 -12.30
N GLY A 8 2.32 -9.28 -13.29
CA GLY A 8 1.79 -9.32 -14.65
C GLY A 8 0.37 -9.90 -14.71
N GLN A 9 0.14 -11.02 -14.04
CA GLN A 9 -1.19 -11.63 -13.93
C GLN A 9 -2.16 -10.71 -13.20
N PHE A 10 -1.70 -10.06 -12.14
CA PHE A 10 -2.51 -9.13 -11.37
C PHE A 10 -2.95 -7.91 -12.19
N ALA A 11 -2.04 -7.32 -12.97
CA ALA A 11 -2.36 -6.21 -13.88
C ALA A 11 -3.44 -6.58 -14.91
N VAL A 12 -3.42 -7.82 -15.44
CA VAL A 12 -4.48 -8.32 -16.33
C VAL A 12 -5.80 -8.49 -15.59
N ARG A 13 -5.76 -9.01 -14.36
CA ARG A 13 -6.95 -9.19 -13.52
C ARG A 13 -7.60 -7.86 -13.17
N ILE A 14 -6.84 -6.83 -12.81
CA ILE A 14 -7.33 -5.49 -12.51
C ILE A 14 -8.20 -4.97 -13.66
N LYS A 15 -7.73 -5.07 -14.92
CA LYS A 15 -8.48 -4.59 -16.09
C LYS A 15 -9.86 -5.25 -16.23
N LYS A 16 -10.01 -6.51 -15.81
CA LYS A 16 -11.29 -7.24 -15.84
C LYS A 16 -12.21 -6.86 -14.68
N MET A 17 -11.63 -6.56 -13.52
CA MET A 17 -12.38 -6.24 -12.30
C MET A 17 -12.82 -4.78 -12.24
N LEU A 18 -12.08 -3.87 -12.88
CA LEU A 18 -12.30 -2.42 -12.78
C LEU A 18 -13.76 -1.99 -13.01
N PRO A 19 -14.49 -2.50 -14.02
CA PRO A 19 -15.90 -2.13 -14.22
C PRO A 19 -16.83 -2.49 -13.06
N GLN A 20 -16.43 -3.41 -12.18
CA GLN A 20 -17.21 -3.87 -11.03
C GLN A 20 -16.79 -3.16 -9.72
N VAL A 21 -15.70 -2.39 -9.73
CA VAL A 21 -15.20 -1.66 -8.55
C VAL A 21 -15.89 -0.31 -8.49
N GLN A 22 -16.98 -0.22 -7.72
CA GLN A 22 -17.88 0.95 -7.72
C GLN A 22 -17.71 1.85 -6.49
N ASN A 23 -16.85 1.48 -5.53
CA ASN A 23 -16.63 2.26 -4.31
C ASN A 23 -15.25 1.96 -3.68
N GLU A 24 -14.88 2.75 -2.67
CA GLU A 24 -13.58 2.67 -1.98
C GLU A 24 -13.38 1.31 -1.31
N ASP A 25 -14.43 0.72 -0.71
CA ASP A 25 -14.36 -0.60 -0.07
C ASP A 25 -14.04 -1.73 -1.07
N LEU A 26 -14.65 -1.68 -2.25
CA LEU A 26 -14.32 -2.60 -3.33
C LEU A 26 -12.91 -2.33 -3.86
N THR A 27 -12.47 -1.07 -3.95
CA THR A 27 -11.10 -0.73 -4.35
C THR A 27 -10.09 -1.35 -3.39
N ARG A 28 -10.32 -1.21 -2.08
CA ARG A 28 -9.49 -1.76 -1.01
C ARG A 28 -9.36 -3.28 -1.13
N ASN A 29 -10.48 -3.99 -1.21
CA ASN A 29 -10.48 -5.45 -1.16
C ASN A 29 -10.12 -6.11 -2.50
N ALA A 30 -10.54 -5.53 -3.63
CA ALA A 30 -10.34 -6.12 -4.95
C ALA A 30 -8.98 -5.77 -5.56
N LEU A 31 -8.44 -4.59 -5.26
CA LEU A 31 -7.23 -4.07 -5.91
C LEU A 31 -6.06 -3.90 -4.93
N VAL A 32 -6.30 -3.42 -3.70
CA VAL A 32 -5.18 -3.13 -2.78
C VAL A 32 -4.73 -4.35 -1.98
N MET A 33 -5.66 -5.07 -1.34
CA MET A 33 -5.32 -6.25 -0.54
C MET A 33 -4.59 -7.35 -1.34
N PRO A 34 -5.00 -7.71 -2.58
CA PRO A 34 -4.25 -8.68 -3.37
C PRO A 34 -2.84 -8.21 -3.71
N PHE A 35 -2.64 -6.90 -3.92
CA PHE A 35 -1.30 -6.36 -4.12
C PHE A 35 -0.43 -6.49 -2.86
N ILE A 36 -0.98 -6.24 -1.67
CA ILE A 36 -0.29 -6.44 -0.40
C ILE A 36 0.18 -7.91 -0.24
N GLN A 37 -0.65 -8.87 -0.66
CA GLN A 37 -0.26 -10.29 -0.68
C GLN A 37 0.84 -10.59 -1.71
N ILE A 38 0.82 -9.93 -2.88
CA ILE A 38 1.89 -10.04 -3.88
C ILE A 38 3.23 -9.53 -3.31
N LEU A 39 3.20 -8.47 -2.49
CA LEU A 39 4.38 -7.96 -1.76
C LEU A 39 4.90 -8.92 -0.67
N GLY A 40 4.18 -10.02 -0.40
CA GLY A 40 4.59 -11.06 0.53
C GLY A 40 4.13 -10.86 1.97
N PHE A 41 3.19 -9.96 2.22
CA PHE A 41 2.58 -9.82 3.53
C PHE A 41 1.41 -10.80 3.68
N ASP A 42 1.38 -11.52 4.80
CA ASP A 42 0.28 -12.40 5.13
C ASP A 42 -0.94 -11.57 5.59
N PRO A 43 -2.18 -11.92 5.23
CA PRO A 43 -3.37 -11.21 5.71
C PRO A 43 -3.46 -11.06 7.23
N SER A 44 -2.89 -11.98 8.01
CA SER A 44 -2.82 -11.90 9.48
C SER A 44 -1.88 -10.79 9.98
N GLU A 45 -0.89 -10.39 9.17
CA GLU A 45 -0.03 -9.24 9.41
C GLU A 45 -0.71 -7.91 9.05
N VAL A 46 -1.84 -7.97 8.35
CA VAL A 46 -2.56 -6.79 7.85
C VAL A 46 -3.78 -6.51 8.72
N GLN A 47 -3.69 -5.49 9.56
CA GLN A 47 -4.83 -5.01 10.33
C GLN A 47 -5.64 -4.03 9.49
N SER A 48 -6.85 -4.43 9.11
CA SER A 48 -7.85 -3.49 8.60
C SER A 48 -8.38 -2.66 9.77
N GLU A 49 -8.58 -1.37 9.53
CA GLU A 49 -9.25 -0.52 10.52
C GLU A 49 -8.61 -0.53 11.92
N ALA A 50 -7.28 -0.40 12.01
CA ALA A 50 -6.63 -0.22 13.30
C ALA A 50 -7.22 1.03 13.98
N VAL A 51 -8.04 0.82 15.01
CA VAL A 51 -8.51 1.86 15.92
C VAL A 51 -7.28 2.28 16.71
N LEU A 52 -6.53 3.24 16.18
CA LEU A 52 -5.64 4.03 17.02
C LEU A 52 -6.57 4.72 18.01
N ASP A 53 -6.50 4.35 19.29
CA ASP A 53 -7.45 4.80 20.30
C ASP A 53 -7.38 6.34 20.39
N PHE A 54 -8.41 6.99 19.84
CA PHE A 54 -8.53 8.44 19.75
C PHE A 54 -9.67 8.84 20.67
N GLY A 55 -9.34 9.01 21.95
CA GLY A 55 -10.25 9.48 22.99
C GLY A 55 -11.33 10.42 22.44
N VAL A 56 -12.56 9.90 22.40
CA VAL A 56 -13.81 10.64 22.27
C VAL A 56 -13.95 11.54 21.02
N LYS A 57 -13.90 10.96 19.81
CA LYS A 57 -14.72 11.37 18.63
C LYS A 57 -14.39 10.46 17.44
N LYS A 58 -15.42 9.94 16.74
CA LYS A 58 -15.35 9.07 15.55
C LYS A 58 -14.16 9.44 14.64
N SER A 59 -13.05 8.79 14.89
CA SER A 59 -11.78 9.05 14.26
C SER A 59 -11.66 8.13 13.05
N LYS A 60 -11.58 8.70 11.86
CA LYS A 60 -11.33 7.90 10.65
C LYS A 60 -10.02 7.15 10.81
N LYS A 61 -10.08 5.85 10.60
CA LYS A 61 -9.00 4.88 10.76
C LYS A 61 -8.15 4.86 9.48
N VAL A 62 -6.91 4.39 9.58
CA VAL A 62 -6.10 4.04 8.40
C VAL A 62 -6.69 2.78 7.77
N ASP A 63 -6.66 2.66 6.44
CA ASP A 63 -7.34 1.56 5.75
C ASP A 63 -6.72 0.22 6.07
N TYR A 64 -5.40 0.11 5.92
CA TYR A 64 -4.64 -1.03 6.40
C TYR A 64 -3.40 -0.58 7.16
N THR A 65 -3.04 -1.34 8.19
CA THR A 65 -1.74 -1.26 8.86
C THR A 65 -1.06 -2.61 8.73
N ILE A 66 0.11 -2.62 8.10
CA ILE A 66 0.95 -3.81 8.02
C ILE A 66 1.83 -3.84 9.28
N MET A 67 1.71 -4.92 10.02
CA MET A 67 2.38 -5.18 11.28
C MET A 67 3.58 -6.09 11.05
N LYS A 68 4.69 -5.83 11.75
CA LYS A 68 5.85 -6.72 11.79
C LYS A 68 6.32 -6.81 13.24
N ASP A 69 6.48 -8.02 13.75
CA ASP A 69 6.88 -8.27 15.14
C ASP A 69 6.01 -7.53 16.18
N GLY A 70 4.71 -7.39 15.90
CA GLY A 70 3.76 -6.67 16.74
C GLY A 70 3.81 -5.15 16.64
N GLU A 71 4.68 -4.57 15.81
CA GLU A 71 4.76 -3.12 15.59
C GLU A 71 4.25 -2.70 14.20
N PRO A 72 3.52 -1.56 14.09
CA PRO A 72 3.15 -1.00 12.79
C PRO A 72 4.38 -0.65 11.97
N THR A 73 4.47 -1.17 10.74
CA THR A 73 5.60 -0.93 9.83
C THR A 73 5.19 -0.07 8.64
N ILE A 74 4.06 -0.39 8.01
CA ILE A 74 3.54 0.30 6.82
C ILE A 74 2.10 0.73 7.06
N LEU A 75 1.83 2.00 6.78
CA LEU A 75 0.47 2.54 6.76
C LEU A 75 -0.03 2.58 5.32
N VAL A 76 -1.21 2.02 5.06
CA VAL A 76 -1.82 2.03 3.74
C VAL A 76 -3.07 2.90 3.77
N GLU A 77 -3.11 3.90 2.92
CA GLU A 77 -4.28 4.71 2.65
C GLU A 77 -4.77 4.45 1.22
N CYS A 78 -6.05 4.13 1.11
CA CYS A 78 -6.71 3.85 -0.15
C CYS A 78 -7.66 4.99 -0.51
N LYS A 79 -7.78 5.30 -1.80
CA LYS A 79 -8.84 6.14 -2.38
C LYS A 79 -9.67 5.31 -3.35
N HIS A 80 -10.78 5.87 -3.83
CA HIS A 80 -11.50 5.26 -4.95
C HIS A 80 -10.61 5.20 -6.18
N HIS A 81 -10.76 4.16 -7.02
CA HIS A 81 -9.90 3.95 -8.20
C HIS A 81 -9.95 5.09 -9.24
N GLU A 82 -11.04 5.88 -9.24
CA GLU A 82 -11.22 7.06 -10.10
C GLU A 82 -10.65 8.35 -9.48
N ASP A 83 -10.36 8.34 -8.18
CA ASP A 83 -9.82 9.51 -7.49
C ASP A 83 -8.34 9.70 -7.80
N SER A 84 -7.91 10.95 -7.85
CA SER A 84 -6.51 11.31 -7.88
C SER A 84 -5.86 11.06 -6.51
N LEU A 85 -4.55 10.77 -6.54
CA LEU A 85 -3.76 10.66 -5.34
C LEU A 85 -3.16 12.03 -5.03
N ASP A 86 -3.67 12.70 -3.99
CA ASP A 86 -3.04 13.89 -3.43
C ASP A 86 -2.53 13.58 -2.02
N ILE A 87 -1.24 13.82 -1.80
CA ILE A 87 -0.59 13.63 -0.49
C ILE A 87 -1.02 14.68 0.54
N HIS A 88 -1.52 15.85 0.11
CA HIS A 88 -2.07 16.87 1.01
C HIS A 88 -3.42 16.44 1.59
N ASP A 89 -4.20 15.73 0.78
CA ASP A 89 -5.48 15.12 1.18
C ASP A 89 -5.30 13.76 1.87
N SER A 90 -4.05 13.28 1.94
CA SER A 90 -3.71 12.06 2.65
C SER A 90 -3.65 12.26 4.16
N ARG A 91 -4.15 11.25 4.86
CA ARG A 91 -4.12 11.12 6.31
C ARG A 91 -2.79 10.54 6.84
N LEU A 92 -1.90 10.05 5.97
CA LEU A 92 -0.60 9.49 6.35
C LEU A 92 0.18 10.40 7.32
N SER A 93 0.19 11.71 7.07
CA SER A 93 0.87 12.68 7.93
C SER A 93 0.36 12.70 9.38
N LYS A 94 -0.94 12.50 9.59
CA LYS A 94 -1.56 12.43 10.91
C LYS A 94 -1.26 11.08 11.57
N TYR A 95 -1.26 10.00 10.80
CA TYR A 95 -0.99 8.66 11.31
C TYR A 95 0.47 8.48 11.72
N PHE A 96 1.44 8.97 10.94
CA PHE A 96 2.87 8.94 11.30
C PHE A 96 3.23 9.69 12.59
N ARG A 97 2.38 10.60 13.07
CA ARG A 97 2.57 11.26 14.37
C ARG A 97 2.14 10.39 15.55
N LYS A 98 1.38 9.33 15.29
CA LYS A 98 0.67 8.53 16.30
C LYS A 98 1.00 7.04 16.22
N THR A 99 1.81 6.62 15.25
CA THR A 99 2.30 5.26 15.10
C THR A 99 3.83 5.27 14.99
N LYS A 100 4.43 4.10 15.19
CA LYS A 100 5.88 3.88 14.95
C LYS A 100 6.18 3.48 13.49
N ALA A 101 5.19 3.51 12.61
CA ALA A 101 5.35 3.09 11.22
C ALA A 101 6.37 3.99 10.50
N LYS A 102 7.27 3.35 9.77
CA LYS A 102 8.35 4.04 9.03
C LYS A 102 7.97 4.36 7.60
N TYR A 103 6.99 3.63 7.06
CA TYR A 103 6.63 3.67 5.66
C TYR A 103 5.13 3.88 5.46
N GLY A 104 4.79 4.45 4.30
CA GLY A 104 3.42 4.75 3.91
C GLY A 104 3.18 4.43 2.45
N LEU A 105 2.00 3.88 2.15
CA LEU A 105 1.50 3.62 0.82
C LEU A 105 0.21 4.42 0.64
N LEU A 106 0.19 5.32 -0.35
CA LEU A 106 -1.01 5.98 -0.84
C LEU A 106 -1.37 5.37 -2.20
N THR A 107 -2.58 4.85 -2.34
CA THR A 107 -2.98 4.15 -3.56
C THR A 107 -4.47 4.28 -3.84
N ASN A 108 -4.84 4.07 -5.10
CA ASN A 108 -6.22 3.89 -5.53
C ASN A 108 -6.40 2.52 -6.22
N GLY A 109 -5.49 1.57 -5.96
CA GLY A 109 -5.47 0.25 -6.58
C GLY A 109 -4.87 0.20 -7.99
N LEU A 110 -4.75 1.35 -8.68
CA LEU A 110 -4.11 1.45 -9.99
C LEU A 110 -2.71 2.06 -9.90
N VAL A 111 -2.58 3.14 -9.13
CA VAL A 111 -1.32 3.84 -8.87
C VAL A 111 -0.89 3.57 -7.44
N TYR A 112 0.39 3.28 -7.25
CA TYR A 112 0.96 2.98 -5.95
C TYR A 112 2.08 3.98 -5.67
N ARG A 113 1.94 4.76 -4.60
CA ARG A 113 2.91 5.80 -4.20
C ARG A 113 3.46 5.51 -2.82
N PHE A 114 4.77 5.35 -2.73
CA PHE A 114 5.45 4.98 -1.49
C PHE A 114 6.14 6.17 -0.85
N TYR A 115 6.10 6.26 0.48
CA TYR A 115 6.66 7.37 1.24
C TYR A 115 7.38 6.88 2.49
N THR A 116 8.43 7.60 2.90
CA THR A 116 8.95 7.50 4.26
C THR A 116 8.18 8.42 5.20
N GLU A 117 8.15 8.06 6.48
CA GLU A 117 7.73 8.93 7.57
C GLU A 117 8.44 10.30 7.52
N LYS A 118 9.76 10.31 7.27
CA LYS A 118 10.56 11.54 7.21
C LYS A 118 10.09 12.49 6.10
N MET A 119 9.79 11.95 4.91
CA MET A 119 9.29 12.74 3.77
C MET A 119 7.97 13.41 4.13
N VAL A 120 7.00 12.63 4.62
CA VAL A 120 5.67 13.13 4.96
C VAL A 120 5.71 14.11 6.14
N LYS A 121 6.56 13.87 7.15
CA LYS A 121 6.74 14.79 8.30
C LYS A 121 7.39 16.11 7.91
N SER A 122 8.35 16.08 6.98
CA SER A 122 9.08 17.28 6.57
C SER A 122 8.19 18.32 5.90
N LYS A 123 7.08 17.90 5.27
CA LYS A 123 6.21 18.72 4.40
C LYS A 123 6.95 19.48 3.27
N LYS A 124 8.24 19.20 3.07
CA LYS A 124 9.09 19.85 2.07
C LYS A 124 9.16 19.05 0.77
N ASN A 125 9.13 17.72 0.86
CA ASN A 125 9.12 16.81 -0.29
C ASN A 125 7.75 16.16 -0.43
N GLN A 126 7.07 16.47 -1.54
CA GLN A 126 5.73 15.97 -1.86
C GLN A 126 5.77 14.78 -2.84
N GLU A 127 6.92 14.58 -3.49
CA GLU A 127 7.11 13.45 -4.39
C GLU A 127 7.21 12.14 -3.61
N PRO A 128 6.60 11.05 -4.11
CA PRO A 128 6.80 9.73 -3.53
C PRO A 128 8.25 9.29 -3.71
N LEU A 129 8.71 8.39 -2.84
CA LEU A 129 10.04 7.78 -2.96
C LEU A 129 10.15 7.05 -4.30
N PHE A 130 9.08 6.35 -4.67
CA PHE A 130 8.86 5.80 -6.00
C PHE A 130 7.36 5.61 -6.20
N GLU A 131 6.96 5.57 -7.47
CA GLU A 131 5.60 5.28 -7.87
C GLU A 131 5.57 4.44 -9.14
N PHE A 132 4.47 3.71 -9.32
CA PHE A 132 4.17 3.04 -10.57
C PHE A 132 2.67 2.90 -10.74
N LYS A 133 2.25 2.71 -11.99
CA LYS A 133 0.88 2.35 -12.34
C LYS A 133 0.87 0.90 -12.80
N ILE A 134 0.18 0.05 -12.05
CA ILE A 134 0.22 -1.42 -12.21
C ILE A 134 -0.17 -1.89 -13.62
N THR A 135 -1.03 -1.14 -14.31
CA THR A 135 -1.52 -1.49 -15.65
C THR A 135 -0.64 -0.98 -16.80
N ASP A 136 0.23 0.00 -16.52
CA ASP A 136 0.95 0.78 -17.53
C ASP A 136 2.47 0.64 -17.41
N THR A 137 2.97 0.21 -16.24
CA THR A 137 4.39 -0.09 -16.01
C THR A 137 4.66 -1.58 -16.27
N LYS A 138 5.77 -1.90 -16.93
CA LYS A 138 6.16 -3.29 -17.18
C LYS A 138 6.36 -4.03 -15.84
N ALA A 139 5.80 -5.24 -15.73
CA ALA A 139 5.84 -6.00 -14.48
C ALA A 139 7.27 -6.26 -13.97
N ALA A 140 8.23 -6.49 -14.88
CA ALA A 140 9.65 -6.62 -14.54
C ALA A 140 10.25 -5.35 -13.92
N THR A 141 9.81 -4.17 -14.38
CA THR A 141 10.24 -2.88 -13.81
C THR A 141 9.67 -2.72 -12.40
N ILE A 142 8.40 -3.07 -12.19
CA ILE A 142 7.77 -3.01 -10.85
C ILE A 142 8.47 -3.99 -9.90
N ALA A 143 8.72 -5.23 -10.33
CA ALA A 143 9.44 -6.22 -9.53
C ALA A 143 10.83 -5.72 -9.13
N LYS A 144 11.58 -5.14 -10.06
CA LYS A 144 12.90 -4.55 -9.78
C LYS A 144 12.81 -3.40 -8.76
N LEU A 145 11.83 -2.49 -8.88
CA LEU A 145 11.62 -1.43 -7.90
C LEU A 145 11.33 -1.99 -6.50
N ILE A 146 10.51 -3.03 -6.42
CA ILE A 146 10.21 -3.71 -5.15
C ILE A 146 11.48 -4.34 -4.55
N GLU A 147 12.32 -4.98 -5.37
CA GLU A 147 13.59 -5.58 -4.94
C GLU A 147 14.62 -4.52 -4.50
N GLU A 148 14.75 -3.41 -5.24
CA GLU A 148 15.60 -2.26 -4.90
C GLU A 148 15.19 -1.60 -3.57
N HIS A 149 13.92 -1.73 -3.20
CA HIS A 149 13.35 -1.20 -1.97
C HIS A 149 12.92 -2.32 -1.00
N LYS A 150 13.59 -3.47 -1.00
CA LYS A 150 13.19 -4.64 -0.19
C LYS A 150 13.01 -4.38 1.30
N ASP A 151 13.68 -3.39 1.89
CA ASP A 151 13.46 -3.01 3.29
C ASP A 151 12.02 -2.50 3.58
N TYR A 152 11.30 -2.05 2.54
CA TYR A 152 9.87 -1.69 2.61
C TYR A 152 8.94 -2.90 2.54
N PHE A 153 9.41 -4.03 2.03
CA PHE A 153 8.55 -5.11 1.55
C PHE A 153 8.92 -6.43 2.19
N ASN A 154 8.02 -7.40 2.15
CA ASN A 154 8.28 -8.73 2.71
C ASN A 154 8.61 -9.78 1.64
N VAL A 155 9.15 -9.33 0.50
CA VAL A 155 9.39 -10.21 -0.66
C VAL A 155 10.46 -11.28 -0.43
N GLU A 156 11.36 -11.09 0.55
CA GLU A 156 12.40 -12.08 0.89
C GLU A 156 11.83 -13.34 1.58
N GLN A 157 10.70 -13.24 2.30
CA GLN A 157 10.12 -14.40 2.99
C GLN A 157 9.50 -15.44 2.04
N LYS A 158 9.19 -15.06 0.79
CA LYS A 158 8.66 -16.01 -0.22
C LYS A 158 9.70 -17.01 -0.75
N SER A 159 11.00 -16.79 -0.49
CA SER A 159 12.09 -17.62 -1.05
C SER A 159 12.46 -18.85 -0.20
N VAL A 160 11.73 -19.15 0.88
CA VAL A 160 11.99 -20.32 1.73
C VAL A 160 10.83 -21.31 1.66
N ALA A 161 10.74 -22.00 0.52
CA ALA A 161 10.13 -23.31 0.43
C ALA A 161 10.97 -24.13 -0.55
N SER A 162 12.04 -24.74 -0.02
CA SER A 162 12.71 -25.89 -0.65
C SER A 162 11.93 -27.15 -0.35
#